data_AF-A0A4Q3UEI5-F1
#
_entry.id   AF-A0A4Q3UEI5-F1
#
_cell.length_a   1.000
_cell.length_b   1.000
_cell.length_c   1.000
_cell.angle_alpha   90.00
_cell.angle_beta   90.00
_cell.angle_gamma   90.00
#
_symmetry.space_group_name_H-M   'P 1'
#
loop_
_entity.id
_entity.type
_entity.pdbx_description
1 polymer ?
#
loop_
_entity_poly.entity_id
_entity_poly.type
_entity_poly.pdbx_seq_one_letter_code
_entity_poly.pdbx_strand_id
1 'polypeptide(L)'
;EPAARDRLAALQKEIKGLRDNPPTTPEFAMAMIDRGDAHDGVVFKRGNPGIHGEPAPRRFLAALSEKAEREHWKEGSGRLQLAKAIASKDNPLTARVFVNRVWLGHFGAGIVRTPSDFGRQGEKPTDPALLDYLAATFMENGWSIKRLHRQIVTSSTYRQSSDAPAKVLTADPENRLWSRMNRRRLDLEQMRDTLTAATGRLDLQQVGGKSVDLWSRPFTPRRAVYGFVERQNLPGIFRTFDFASPDSTSPRRFMTTVPQQALFFLNSPFSVEAAQAVASRKEIAGSTDDGQRLRRLYLLLFGRLPDADEMAAGLAYLKQGQPKAVGSVWQYGYGEFANGKTVFAPFANYVDKTYRFAPTIPVEGRGYLNLNQGGGHPGPKTSDSAIRRWVAPVAMTISIRGVVQHPNAQGDGVRARIVSSRTGLLGEWSVLKGEAKTEVASVNVQKGETIDFIVDPIGNDAFDSFVWAPTIRGPKETWDAAANFGPPPPAPLSRLTLYAQALMMTNEFMFVD
;
A
#
# COMPACT_ATOMS: atom_id res chain seq x y z
N GLU A 1 47.74 31.24 -20.14
CA GLU A 1 46.89 32.44 -20.14
C GLU A 1 46.21 32.63 -18.78
N PRO A 2 46.25 33.85 -18.21
CA PRO A 2 45.57 34.18 -16.96
C PRO A 2 44.06 33.90 -17.01
N ALA A 3 43.40 34.25 -18.11
CA ALA A 3 41.96 34.03 -18.31
C ALA A 3 41.52 32.57 -18.21
N ALA A 4 42.38 31.62 -18.62
CA ALA A 4 42.10 30.19 -18.50
C ALA A 4 42.20 29.70 -17.05
N ARG A 5 43.09 30.28 -16.23
CA ARG A 5 43.23 29.96 -14.81
C ARG A 5 42.04 30.48 -14.01
N ASP A 6 41.58 31.69 -14.31
CA ASP A 6 40.43 32.29 -13.63
C ASP A 6 39.13 31.53 -13.96
N ARG A 7 38.96 31.10 -15.22
CA ARG A 7 37.84 30.26 -15.62
C ARG A 7 37.86 28.88 -14.96
N LEU A 8 39.04 28.26 -14.83
CA LEU A 8 39.19 26.99 -14.13
C LEU A 8 38.86 27.12 -12.64
N ALA A 9 39.34 28.18 -11.99
CA ALA A 9 39.06 28.45 -10.58
C ALA A 9 37.56 28.71 -10.33
N ALA A 10 36.89 29.43 -11.24
CA ALA A 10 35.44 29.64 -11.19
C ALA A 10 34.67 28.31 -11.30
N LEU A 11 35.01 27.47 -12.27
CA LEU A 11 34.39 26.14 -12.45
C LEU A 11 34.66 25.22 -11.25
N GLN A 12 35.85 25.27 -10.65
CA GLN A 12 36.16 24.48 -9.45
C GLN A 12 35.35 24.94 -8.23
N LYS A 13 35.12 26.26 -8.09
CA LYS A 13 34.27 26.82 -7.03
C LYS A 13 32.81 26.44 -7.22
N GLU A 14 32.32 26.44 -8.46
CA GLU A 14 30.97 26.00 -8.82
C GLU A 14 30.78 24.50 -8.54
N ILE A 15 31.73 23.65 -8.94
CA ILE A 15 31.74 22.21 -8.63
C ILE A 15 31.74 21.98 -7.11
N LYS A 16 32.54 22.74 -6.35
CA LYS A 16 32.56 22.64 -4.89
C LYS A 16 31.20 23.03 -4.29
N GLY A 17 30.59 24.11 -4.75
CA GLY A 17 29.24 24.54 -4.34
C GLY A 17 28.18 23.47 -4.61
N LEU A 18 28.23 22.82 -5.77
CA LEU A 18 27.35 21.71 -6.13
C LEU A 18 27.64 20.40 -5.36
N ARG A 19 28.83 20.23 -4.80
CA ARG A 19 29.16 19.08 -3.92
C ARG A 19 28.70 19.31 -2.48
N ASP A 20 28.90 20.52 -1.98
CA ASP A 20 28.53 20.91 -0.61
C ASP A 20 26.99 21.07 -0.48
N ASN A 21 26.32 21.54 -1.54
CA ASN A 21 24.87 21.63 -1.65
C ASN A 21 24.40 20.97 -2.95
N PRO A 22 24.34 19.63 -3.03
CA PRO A 22 23.89 18.95 -4.23
C PRO A 22 22.48 19.39 -4.59
N PRO A 23 22.23 19.82 -5.85
CA PRO A 23 20.89 20.09 -6.30
C PRO A 23 20.04 18.86 -6.02
N THR A 24 18.84 19.08 -5.51
CA THR A 24 18.01 18.00 -5.00
C THR A 24 17.80 16.94 -6.11
N THR A 25 17.63 17.36 -7.37
CA THR A 25 17.75 16.49 -8.55
C THR A 25 19.17 16.49 -9.10
N PRO A 26 19.78 15.33 -9.41
CA PRO A 26 21.01 15.34 -10.19
C PRO A 26 20.71 16.01 -11.54
N GLU A 27 21.42 17.11 -11.85
CA GLU A 27 21.35 17.80 -13.15
C GLU A 27 21.75 16.90 -14.32
N PHE A 28 22.45 15.81 -14.02
CA PHE A 28 22.93 14.82 -14.97
C PHE A 28 22.23 13.49 -14.74
N ALA A 29 21.66 12.92 -15.79
CA ALA A 29 21.29 11.52 -15.78
C ALA A 29 22.56 10.66 -15.68
N MET A 30 22.53 9.61 -14.87
CA MET A 30 23.57 8.57 -14.93
C MET A 30 23.54 7.97 -16.34
N ALA A 31 24.49 8.35 -17.18
CA ALA A 31 24.59 7.91 -18.55
C ALA A 31 25.77 6.94 -18.70
N MET A 32 25.52 5.81 -19.33
CA MET A 32 26.57 4.86 -19.72
C MET A 32 27.21 5.37 -21.01
N ILE A 33 28.42 5.92 -20.92
CA ILE A 33 29.20 6.31 -22.10
C ILE A 33 30.10 5.16 -22.58
N ASP A 34 30.39 5.11 -23.87
CA ASP A 34 31.45 4.25 -24.39
C ASP A 34 32.79 4.70 -23.82
N ARG A 35 33.64 3.75 -23.45
CA ARG A 35 35.04 4.05 -23.17
C ARG A 35 35.71 4.55 -24.44
N GLY A 36 36.55 5.59 -24.32
CA GLY A 36 37.29 6.14 -25.46
C GLY A 36 38.32 5.15 -26.05
N ASP A 37 38.78 4.20 -25.24
CA ASP A 37 39.76 3.16 -25.58
C ASP A 37 39.09 1.81 -25.82
N ALA A 38 38.10 1.74 -26.71
CA ALA A 38 37.39 0.51 -26.98
C ALA A 38 38.31 -0.57 -27.58
N HIS A 39 38.52 -1.66 -26.84
CA HIS A 39 39.37 -2.79 -27.21
C HIS A 39 38.61 -4.10 -27.12
N ASP A 40 39.17 -5.15 -27.72
CA ASP A 40 38.61 -6.49 -27.61
C ASP A 40 38.86 -7.05 -26.20
N GLY A 41 37.86 -7.74 -25.67
CA GLY A 41 38.01 -8.46 -24.40
C GLY A 41 38.97 -9.64 -24.53
N VAL A 42 39.34 -10.24 -23.41
CA VAL A 42 40.13 -11.48 -23.36
C VAL A 42 39.35 -12.55 -22.59
N VAL A 43 39.61 -13.82 -22.91
CA VAL A 43 39.04 -14.93 -22.13
C VAL A 43 39.84 -15.08 -20.83
N PHE A 44 39.20 -14.92 -19.67
CA PHE A 44 39.84 -15.19 -18.38
C PHE A 44 39.92 -16.69 -18.13
N LYS A 45 41.14 -17.25 -18.14
CA LYS A 45 41.33 -18.70 -17.93
C LYS A 45 40.91 -19.05 -16.51
N ARG A 46 39.94 -19.98 -16.39
CA ARG A 46 39.34 -20.40 -15.11
C ARG A 46 38.73 -19.23 -14.30
N GLY A 47 38.33 -18.15 -14.98
CA GLY A 47 37.74 -16.97 -14.35
C GLY A 47 38.74 -16.07 -13.60
N ASN A 48 40.05 -16.30 -13.71
CA ASN A 48 41.06 -15.46 -13.07
C ASN A 48 41.36 -14.23 -13.94
N PRO A 49 41.08 -13.00 -13.47
CA PRO A 49 41.34 -11.77 -14.23
C PRO A 49 42.82 -11.52 -14.53
N GLY A 50 43.74 -12.12 -13.77
CA GLY A 50 45.19 -12.01 -13.99
C GLY A 50 45.75 -13.00 -15.03
N ILE A 51 44.95 -13.96 -15.50
CA ILE A 51 45.38 -14.97 -16.48
C ILE A 51 44.56 -14.82 -17.76
N HIS A 52 45.11 -14.06 -18.69
CA HIS A 52 44.50 -13.82 -19.99
C HIS A 52 44.70 -15.03 -20.92
N GLY A 53 43.65 -15.40 -21.62
CA GLY A 53 43.65 -16.32 -22.76
C GLY A 53 43.51 -15.58 -24.08
N GLU A 54 42.96 -16.28 -25.07
CA GLU A 54 42.78 -15.72 -26.41
C GLU A 54 41.92 -14.44 -26.38
N PRO A 55 42.23 -13.46 -27.24
CA PRO A 55 41.35 -12.33 -27.47
C PRO A 55 39.96 -12.79 -27.91
N ALA A 56 38.95 -12.07 -27.47
CA ALA A 56 37.57 -12.20 -27.88
C ALA A 56 37.18 -10.96 -28.70
N PRO A 57 37.43 -10.98 -30.04
CA PRO A 57 37.08 -9.88 -30.92
C PRO A 57 35.62 -9.47 -30.79
N ARG A 58 35.35 -8.17 -30.79
CA ARG A 58 34.00 -7.60 -30.83
C ARG A 58 33.34 -7.97 -32.16
N ARG A 59 32.36 -8.88 -32.12
CA ARG A 59 31.61 -9.35 -33.29
C ARG A 59 30.30 -9.98 -32.84
N PHE A 60 29.41 -10.25 -33.78
CA PHE A 60 28.15 -10.93 -33.50
C PHE A 60 28.36 -12.37 -32.99
N LEU A 61 27.36 -12.94 -32.33
CA LEU A 61 27.45 -14.27 -31.72
C LEU A 61 27.61 -15.37 -32.78
N ALA A 62 28.62 -16.24 -32.60
CA ALA A 62 28.90 -17.35 -33.53
C ALA A 62 27.70 -18.27 -33.69
N ALA A 63 27.07 -18.64 -32.58
CA ALA A 63 25.94 -19.57 -32.54
C ALA A 63 24.68 -19.06 -33.26
N LEU A 64 24.60 -17.75 -33.53
CA LEU A 64 23.47 -17.11 -34.22
C LEU A 64 23.84 -16.57 -35.60
N SER A 65 25.05 -16.87 -36.07
CA SER A 65 25.53 -16.44 -37.39
C SER A 65 25.45 -17.60 -38.37
N GLU A 66 24.93 -17.36 -39.57
CA GLU A 66 24.97 -18.34 -40.67
C GLU A 66 26.40 -18.50 -41.24
N LYS A 67 27.23 -17.47 -41.10
CA LYS A 67 28.61 -17.44 -41.59
C LYS A 67 29.59 -17.80 -40.47
N ALA A 68 30.55 -18.68 -40.78
CA ALA A 68 31.65 -19.02 -39.87
C ALA A 68 32.57 -17.81 -39.62
N GLU A 69 32.88 -17.05 -40.67
CA GLU A 69 33.55 -15.76 -40.57
C GLU A 69 32.55 -14.65 -40.25
N ARG A 70 32.85 -13.88 -39.22
CA ARG A 70 32.02 -12.79 -38.71
C ARG A 70 32.85 -11.53 -38.68
N GLU A 71 32.24 -10.43 -39.12
CA GLU A 71 32.85 -9.12 -39.14
C GLU A 71 33.39 -8.74 -37.75
N HIS A 72 34.66 -8.36 -37.68
CA HIS A 72 35.27 -7.79 -36.49
C HIS A 72 35.00 -6.28 -36.45
N TRP A 73 34.26 -5.83 -35.45
CA TRP A 73 33.93 -4.43 -35.26
C TRP A 73 35.11 -3.68 -34.65
N LYS A 74 35.66 -2.73 -35.43
CA LYS A 74 36.83 -1.92 -35.04
C LYS A 74 36.45 -0.55 -34.45
N GLU A 75 35.25 -0.07 -34.73
CA GLU A 75 34.77 1.25 -34.31
C GLU A 75 33.88 1.18 -33.06
N GLY A 76 34.21 2.00 -32.05
CA GLY A 76 33.44 2.11 -30.82
C GLY A 76 33.40 0.81 -30.01
N SER A 77 32.50 0.70 -29.05
CA SER A 77 32.40 -0.51 -28.21
C SER A 77 31.89 -1.77 -28.92
N GLY A 78 31.37 -1.66 -30.15
CA GLY A 78 30.61 -2.73 -30.80
C GLY A 78 29.13 -2.79 -30.39
N ARG A 79 28.69 -1.98 -29.40
CA ARG A 79 27.29 -1.99 -28.91
C ARG A 79 26.30 -1.56 -29.98
N LEU A 80 26.63 -0.54 -30.79
CA LEU A 80 25.77 -0.07 -31.87
C LEU A 80 25.64 -1.12 -32.98
N GLN A 81 26.73 -1.78 -33.35
CA GLN A 81 26.75 -2.83 -34.37
C GLN A 81 25.93 -4.05 -33.90
N LEU A 82 26.06 -4.44 -32.62
CA LEU A 82 25.22 -5.46 -32.01
C LEU A 82 23.73 -5.07 -32.05
N ALA A 83 23.39 -3.83 -31.68
CA ALA A 83 22.01 -3.34 -31.72
C ALA A 83 21.44 -3.36 -33.16
N LYS A 84 22.23 -2.95 -34.15
CA LYS A 84 21.86 -3.01 -35.58
C LYS A 84 21.66 -4.46 -36.05
N ALA A 85 22.52 -5.38 -35.63
CA ALA A 85 22.38 -6.80 -35.96
C ALA A 85 21.11 -7.41 -35.33
N ILE A 86 20.81 -7.07 -34.08
CA ILE A 86 19.58 -7.51 -33.40
C ILE A 86 18.35 -6.95 -34.11
N ALA A 87 18.30 -5.66 -34.40
CA ALA A 87 17.15 -5.01 -35.05
C ALA A 87 17.15 -5.10 -36.59
N SER A 88 18.02 -5.92 -37.18
CA SER A 88 18.09 -6.10 -38.63
C SER A 88 16.81 -6.74 -39.16
N LYS A 89 16.38 -6.32 -40.35
CA LYS A 89 15.30 -6.98 -41.11
C LYS A 89 15.61 -8.45 -41.44
N ASP A 90 16.91 -8.79 -41.51
CA ASP A 90 17.38 -10.14 -41.79
C ASP A 90 17.36 -11.02 -40.52
N ASN A 91 17.05 -10.43 -39.35
CA ASN A 91 16.79 -11.15 -38.12
C ASN A 91 15.28 -11.26 -37.87
N PRO A 92 14.63 -12.39 -38.21
CA PRO A 92 13.19 -12.53 -38.10
C PRO A 92 12.70 -12.61 -36.64
N LEU A 93 13.58 -12.86 -35.66
CA LEU A 93 13.17 -13.04 -34.28
C LEU A 93 12.75 -11.73 -33.64
N THR A 94 13.47 -10.64 -33.88
CA THR A 94 13.26 -9.38 -33.15
C THR A 94 11.84 -8.83 -33.36
N ALA A 95 11.36 -8.80 -34.60
CA ALA A 95 10.00 -8.34 -34.90
C ALA A 95 8.94 -9.28 -34.30
N ARG A 96 9.10 -10.61 -34.45
CA ARG A 96 8.17 -11.60 -33.87
C ARG A 96 8.09 -11.49 -32.35
N VAL A 97 9.23 -11.40 -31.69
CA VAL A 97 9.39 -11.30 -30.23
C VAL A 97 8.78 -9.99 -29.70
N PHE A 98 8.95 -8.89 -30.44
CA PHE A 98 8.38 -7.58 -30.10
C PHE A 98 6.86 -7.55 -30.27
N VAL A 99 6.35 -7.97 -31.44
CA VAL A 99 4.92 -8.04 -31.73
C VAL A 99 4.20 -8.94 -30.74
N ASN A 100 4.77 -10.11 -30.41
CA ASN A 100 4.18 -11.01 -29.43
C ASN A 100 4.07 -10.38 -28.03
N ARG A 101 5.02 -9.51 -27.64
CA ARG A 101 4.94 -8.74 -26.38
C ARG A 101 3.86 -7.67 -26.42
N VAL A 102 3.69 -6.97 -27.54
CA VAL A 102 2.62 -5.99 -27.70
C VAL A 102 1.26 -6.69 -27.68
N TRP A 103 1.13 -7.83 -28.36
CA TRP A 103 -0.05 -8.69 -28.32
C TRP A 103 -0.35 -9.15 -26.88
N LEU A 104 0.66 -9.68 -26.18
CA LEU A 104 0.56 -10.07 -24.77
C LEU A 104 0.04 -8.93 -23.89
N GLY A 105 0.50 -7.69 -24.10
CA GLY A 105 0.04 -6.53 -23.33
C GLY A 105 -1.45 -6.21 -23.52
N HIS A 106 -1.99 -6.47 -24.71
CA HIS A 106 -3.41 -6.25 -25.01
C HIS A 106 -4.30 -7.40 -24.57
N PHE A 107 -3.89 -8.64 -24.86
CA PHE A 107 -4.71 -9.84 -24.67
C PHE A 107 -4.41 -10.58 -23.37
N GLY A 108 -3.42 -10.15 -22.57
CA GLY A 108 -2.97 -10.85 -21.35
C GLY A 108 -2.20 -12.16 -21.61
N ALA A 109 -2.19 -12.64 -22.85
CA ALA A 109 -1.41 -13.79 -23.30
C ALA A 109 -0.82 -13.54 -24.69
N GLY A 110 0.36 -14.09 -24.97
CA GLY A 110 1.00 -14.01 -26.29
C GLY A 110 0.47 -15.07 -27.26
N ILE A 111 0.67 -14.82 -28.56
CA ILE A 111 0.56 -15.83 -29.63
C ILE A 111 1.54 -16.97 -29.36
N VAL A 112 2.76 -16.61 -28.94
CA VAL A 112 3.72 -17.51 -28.28
C VAL A 112 3.60 -17.31 -26.79
N ARG A 113 3.20 -18.37 -26.05
CA ARG A 113 2.92 -18.31 -24.61
C ARG A 113 4.17 -18.21 -23.73
N THR A 114 5.36 -18.38 -24.32
CA THR A 114 6.70 -18.18 -23.72
C THR A 114 7.37 -16.91 -24.28
N PRO A 115 7.11 -15.70 -23.74
CA PRO A 115 7.50 -14.45 -24.41
C PRO A 115 9.02 -14.25 -24.55
N SER A 116 9.83 -14.88 -23.70
CA SER A 116 11.30 -14.81 -23.78
C SER A 116 11.95 -16.06 -24.37
N ASP A 117 11.18 -17.07 -24.79
CA ASP A 117 11.73 -18.28 -25.41
C ASP A 117 10.94 -18.62 -26.67
N PHE A 118 11.54 -18.32 -27.81
CA PHE A 118 11.07 -18.68 -29.17
C PHE A 118 11.88 -19.84 -29.74
N GLY A 119 12.76 -20.44 -28.93
CA GLY A 119 13.62 -21.55 -29.30
C GLY A 119 12.91 -22.90 -29.15
N ARG A 120 13.70 -23.98 -29.18
CA ARG A 120 13.17 -25.36 -29.11
C ARG A 120 12.54 -25.72 -27.75
N GLN A 121 12.87 -24.98 -26.69
CA GLN A 121 12.31 -25.16 -25.35
C GLN A 121 11.06 -24.29 -25.11
N GLY A 122 10.81 -23.32 -26.01
CA GLY A 122 9.62 -22.49 -25.99
C GLY A 122 8.38 -23.17 -26.59
N GLU A 123 7.22 -22.58 -26.35
CA GLU A 123 5.98 -23.02 -26.99
C GLU A 123 5.93 -22.56 -28.46
N LYS A 124 5.29 -23.37 -29.32
CA LYS A 124 4.99 -22.95 -30.69
C LYS A 124 3.91 -21.86 -30.69
N PRO A 125 3.94 -20.93 -31.67
CA PRO A 125 2.87 -19.95 -31.82
C PRO A 125 1.53 -20.66 -32.05
N THR A 126 0.47 -20.19 -31.39
CA THR A 126 -0.90 -20.71 -31.61
C THR A 126 -1.38 -20.41 -33.04
N ASP A 127 -0.94 -19.29 -33.61
CA ASP A 127 -1.15 -18.93 -35.01
C ASP A 127 0.16 -18.37 -35.61
N PRO A 128 0.95 -19.21 -36.30
CA PRO A 128 2.21 -18.77 -36.93
C PRO A 128 1.98 -17.73 -38.03
N ALA A 129 0.92 -17.88 -38.82
CA ALA A 129 0.64 -17.01 -39.96
C ALA A 129 0.29 -15.59 -39.50
N LEU A 130 -0.51 -15.47 -38.44
CA LEU A 130 -0.82 -14.18 -37.82
C LEU A 130 0.44 -13.51 -37.25
N LEU A 131 1.27 -14.26 -36.54
CA LEU A 131 2.52 -13.75 -35.97
C LEU A 131 3.45 -13.22 -37.07
N ASP A 132 3.61 -13.97 -38.15
CA ASP A 132 4.45 -13.60 -39.28
C ASP A 132 3.90 -12.39 -40.02
N TYR A 133 2.59 -12.34 -40.24
CA TYR A 133 1.92 -11.20 -40.85
C TYR A 133 2.13 -9.91 -40.04
N LEU A 134 1.91 -9.97 -38.72
CA LEU A 134 2.10 -8.81 -37.85
C LEU A 134 3.57 -8.39 -37.78
N ALA A 135 4.51 -9.34 -37.73
CA ALA A 135 5.94 -9.07 -37.68
C ALA A 135 6.44 -8.41 -38.99
N ALA A 136 6.06 -8.94 -40.15
CA ALA A 136 6.40 -8.38 -41.46
C ALA A 136 5.81 -6.97 -41.61
N THR A 137 4.51 -6.83 -41.34
CA THR A 137 3.80 -5.54 -41.42
C THR A 137 4.41 -4.50 -40.48
N PHE A 138 4.85 -4.91 -39.28
CA PHE A 138 5.51 -4.01 -38.34
C PHE A 138 6.84 -3.46 -38.89
N MET A 139 7.66 -4.31 -39.51
CA MET A 139 8.90 -3.89 -40.15
C MET A 139 8.65 -3.01 -41.38
N GLU A 140 7.72 -3.39 -42.26
CA GLU A 140 7.33 -2.63 -43.46
C GLU A 140 6.81 -1.23 -43.12
N ASN A 141 6.12 -1.10 -41.99
CA ASN A 141 5.64 0.19 -41.46
C ASN A 141 6.70 0.99 -40.69
N GLY A 142 7.98 0.69 -40.88
CA GLY A 142 9.10 1.41 -40.27
C GLY A 142 9.13 1.26 -38.74
N TRP A 143 8.76 0.08 -38.22
CA TRP A 143 8.77 -0.22 -36.79
C TRP A 143 7.88 0.70 -35.95
N SER A 144 6.81 1.24 -36.55
CA SER A 144 5.88 2.16 -35.88
C SER A 144 5.02 1.43 -34.85
N ILE A 145 5.39 1.54 -33.57
CA ILE A 145 4.66 0.95 -32.44
C ILE A 145 3.19 1.44 -32.43
N LYS A 146 2.95 2.72 -32.75
CA LYS A 146 1.60 3.31 -32.81
C LYS A 146 0.72 2.64 -33.87
N ARG A 147 1.27 2.33 -35.05
CA ARG A 147 0.53 1.63 -36.11
C ARG A 147 0.22 0.19 -35.71
N LEU A 148 1.16 -0.51 -35.07
CA LEU A 148 0.95 -1.86 -34.53
C LEU A 148 -0.17 -1.87 -33.48
N HIS A 149 -0.14 -0.96 -32.51
CA HIS A 149 -1.24 -0.81 -31.54
C HIS A 149 -2.57 -0.60 -32.24
N ARG A 150 -2.64 0.35 -33.19
CA ARG A 150 -3.87 0.63 -33.94
C ARG A 150 -4.40 -0.63 -34.63
N GLN A 151 -3.56 -1.34 -35.37
CA GLN A 151 -3.94 -2.55 -36.09
C GLN A 151 -4.54 -3.61 -35.16
N ILE A 152 -3.93 -3.82 -33.98
CA ILE A 152 -4.43 -4.75 -32.97
C ILE A 152 -5.78 -4.28 -32.41
N VAL A 153 -5.88 -3.05 -31.90
CA VAL A 153 -7.09 -2.59 -31.20
C VAL A 153 -8.29 -2.36 -32.13
N THR A 154 -8.07 -2.21 -33.43
CA THR A 154 -9.16 -2.12 -34.42
C THR A 154 -9.56 -3.47 -35.02
N SER A 155 -8.86 -4.56 -34.69
CA SER A 155 -9.20 -5.90 -35.18
C SER A 155 -10.56 -6.38 -34.68
N SER A 156 -11.17 -7.34 -35.37
CA SER A 156 -12.35 -8.03 -34.83
C SER A 156 -11.99 -8.82 -33.57
N THR A 157 -10.80 -9.43 -33.54
CA THR A 157 -10.30 -10.23 -32.41
C THR A 157 -10.25 -9.44 -31.10
N TYR A 158 -9.72 -8.20 -31.12
CA TYR A 158 -9.64 -7.33 -29.94
C TYR A 158 -11.01 -6.81 -29.48
N ARG A 159 -11.95 -6.63 -30.41
CA ARG A 159 -13.30 -6.09 -30.12
C ARG A 159 -14.31 -7.15 -29.70
N GLN A 160 -13.88 -8.38 -29.46
CA GLN A 160 -14.74 -9.44 -28.92
C GLN A 160 -15.11 -9.15 -27.46
N SER A 161 -16.27 -9.66 -27.02
CA SER A 161 -16.62 -9.61 -25.60
C SER A 161 -15.80 -10.62 -24.79
N SER A 162 -15.58 -10.32 -23.51
CA SER A 162 -15.07 -11.29 -22.54
C SER A 162 -16.17 -12.21 -22.00
N ASP A 163 -17.43 -11.86 -22.22
CA ASP A 163 -18.59 -12.71 -21.91
C ASP A 163 -18.81 -13.70 -23.06
N ALA A 164 -18.66 -14.99 -22.74
CA ALA A 164 -18.70 -16.05 -23.74
C ALA A 164 -19.60 -17.20 -23.26
N PRO A 165 -20.37 -17.83 -24.16
CA PRO A 165 -21.21 -18.97 -23.80
C PRO A 165 -20.42 -20.11 -23.17
N ALA A 166 -21.04 -20.85 -22.25
CA ALA A 166 -20.41 -21.96 -21.53
C ALA A 166 -19.71 -22.97 -22.47
N LYS A 167 -20.30 -23.27 -23.64
CA LYS A 167 -19.69 -24.15 -24.65
C LYS A 167 -18.31 -23.67 -25.12
N VAL A 168 -18.13 -22.37 -25.32
CA VAL A 168 -16.84 -21.76 -25.71
C VAL A 168 -15.83 -21.87 -24.57
N LEU A 169 -16.27 -21.56 -23.35
CA LEU A 169 -15.43 -21.63 -22.14
C LEU A 169 -14.94 -23.06 -21.87
N THR A 170 -15.78 -24.07 -22.09
CA THR A 170 -15.40 -25.48 -21.91
C THR A 170 -14.50 -26.00 -23.04
N ALA A 171 -14.73 -25.57 -24.29
CA ALA A 171 -13.95 -26.03 -25.44
C ALA A 171 -12.53 -25.44 -25.49
N ASP A 172 -12.36 -24.18 -25.08
CA ASP A 172 -11.07 -23.50 -25.01
C ASP A 172 -10.94 -22.67 -23.72
N PRO A 173 -10.69 -23.33 -22.57
CA PRO A 173 -10.59 -22.66 -21.28
C PRO A 173 -9.46 -21.62 -21.23
N GLU A 174 -8.33 -21.89 -21.89
CA GLU A 174 -7.16 -20.99 -21.92
C GLU A 174 -7.23 -19.89 -23.00
N ASN A 175 -8.30 -19.88 -23.78
CA ASN A 175 -8.52 -18.99 -24.92
C ASN A 175 -7.33 -18.96 -25.88
N ARG A 176 -6.81 -20.15 -26.25
CA ARG A 176 -5.70 -20.32 -27.20
C ARG A 176 -6.07 -19.90 -28.62
N LEU A 177 -7.34 -20.04 -28.98
CA LEU A 177 -7.88 -19.73 -30.30
C LEU A 177 -8.46 -18.31 -30.41
N TRP A 178 -8.38 -17.51 -29.36
CA TRP A 178 -8.84 -16.12 -29.33
C TRP A 178 -10.33 -15.98 -29.69
N SER A 179 -11.17 -16.85 -29.14
CA SER A 179 -12.63 -16.89 -29.38
C SER A 179 -13.44 -15.90 -28.52
N ARG A 180 -12.74 -15.17 -27.64
CA ARG A 180 -13.28 -14.13 -26.74
C ARG A 180 -12.15 -13.20 -26.31
N MET A 181 -12.49 -12.09 -25.66
CA MET A 181 -11.48 -11.28 -24.97
C MET A 181 -11.13 -11.87 -23.60
N ASN A 182 -9.89 -11.68 -23.16
CA ASN A 182 -9.44 -12.15 -21.85
C ASN A 182 -9.67 -11.06 -20.81
N ARG A 183 -10.39 -11.39 -19.73
CA ARG A 183 -10.46 -10.53 -18.55
C ARG A 183 -9.07 -10.44 -17.92
N ARG A 184 -8.57 -9.23 -17.76
CA ARG A 184 -7.24 -8.97 -17.21
C ARG A 184 -7.34 -8.02 -16.03
N ARG A 185 -6.97 -8.49 -14.83
CA ARG A 185 -6.82 -7.64 -13.66
C ARG A 185 -5.81 -6.51 -13.94
N LEU A 186 -6.09 -5.34 -13.42
CA LEU A 186 -5.17 -4.21 -13.41
C LEU A 186 -3.89 -4.57 -12.63
N ASP A 187 -2.73 -4.24 -13.21
CA ASP A 187 -1.45 -4.31 -12.49
C ASP A 187 -1.44 -3.31 -11.32
N LEU A 188 -0.53 -3.46 -10.34
CA LEU A 188 -0.41 -2.57 -9.17
C LEU A 188 -0.50 -1.07 -9.55
N GLU A 189 0.26 -0.67 -10.56
CA GLU A 189 0.33 0.71 -11.03
C GLU A 189 -1.00 1.18 -11.63
N GLN A 190 -1.62 0.33 -12.46
CA GLN A 190 -2.91 0.61 -13.08
C GLN A 190 -4.03 0.67 -12.04
N MET A 191 -4.03 -0.26 -11.08
CA MET A 191 -4.97 -0.30 -9.95
C MET A 191 -4.88 0.98 -9.13
N ARG A 192 -3.68 1.38 -8.73
CA ARG A 192 -3.47 2.57 -7.91
C ARG A 192 -3.88 3.83 -8.66
N ASP A 193 -3.50 3.95 -9.92
CA ASP A 193 -3.85 5.12 -10.73
C ASP A 193 -5.37 5.17 -10.99
N THR A 194 -6.04 4.02 -11.17
CA THR A 194 -7.50 3.93 -11.33
C THR A 194 -8.24 4.37 -10.07
N LEU A 195 -7.83 3.87 -8.89
CA LEU A 195 -8.38 4.33 -7.61
C LEU A 195 -8.20 5.84 -7.44
N THR A 196 -7.00 6.35 -7.74
CA THR A 196 -6.69 7.77 -7.61
C THR A 196 -7.47 8.63 -8.61
N ALA A 197 -7.62 8.16 -9.85
CA ALA A 197 -8.39 8.82 -10.91
C ALA A 197 -9.88 8.91 -10.54
N ALA A 198 -10.45 7.86 -9.95
CA ALA A 198 -11.84 7.86 -9.48
C ALA A 198 -12.09 8.96 -8.45
N THR A 199 -11.10 9.30 -7.60
CA THR A 199 -11.22 10.43 -6.67
C THR A 199 -11.17 11.81 -7.33
N GLY A 200 -10.76 11.89 -8.60
CA GLY A 200 -10.51 13.15 -9.31
C GLY A 200 -9.19 13.82 -8.94
N ARG A 201 -8.31 13.14 -8.21
CA ARG A 201 -7.06 13.70 -7.70
C ARG A 201 -5.82 13.32 -8.52
N LEU A 202 -5.91 12.35 -9.43
CA LEU A 202 -4.74 11.88 -10.19
C LEU A 202 -4.11 13.02 -10.99
N ASP A 203 -2.84 13.29 -10.73
CA ASP A 203 -2.08 14.31 -11.45
C ASP A 203 -1.52 13.75 -12.76
N LEU A 204 -2.06 14.26 -13.87
CA LEU A 204 -1.61 13.94 -15.23
C LEU A 204 -0.69 15.02 -15.83
N GLN A 205 -0.56 16.17 -15.17
CA GLN A 205 0.18 17.32 -15.69
C GLN A 205 1.67 17.22 -15.34
N GLN A 206 2.00 16.73 -14.14
CA GLN A 206 3.39 16.66 -13.71
C GLN A 206 4.12 15.45 -14.32
N VAL A 207 4.92 15.72 -15.36
CA VAL A 207 5.78 14.72 -16.03
C VAL A 207 7.23 14.84 -15.56
N GLY A 208 7.87 13.70 -15.27
CA GLY A 208 9.29 13.64 -14.90
C GLY A 208 9.57 13.91 -13.42
N GLY A 209 10.76 14.38 -13.06
CA GLY A 209 11.11 14.70 -11.66
C GLY A 209 11.40 13.49 -10.77
N LYS A 210 11.64 13.74 -9.48
CA LYS A 210 12.00 12.71 -8.50
C LYS A 210 10.90 11.67 -8.33
N SER A 211 11.31 10.45 -8.05
CA SER A 211 10.40 9.43 -7.55
C SER A 211 9.88 9.80 -6.16
N VAL A 212 8.69 9.30 -5.84
CA VAL A 212 7.98 9.58 -4.58
C VAL A 212 7.51 8.29 -3.95
N ASP A 213 7.45 8.26 -2.61
CA ASP A 213 6.79 7.16 -1.92
C ASP A 213 5.27 7.28 -2.13
N LEU A 214 4.70 6.25 -2.75
CA LEU A 214 3.29 6.22 -3.14
C LEU A 214 2.36 5.78 -2.01
N TRP A 215 2.91 5.20 -0.95
CA TRP A 215 2.16 4.45 0.06
C TRP A 215 2.29 5.02 1.48
N SER A 216 3.01 6.13 1.64
CA SER A 216 3.00 6.93 2.87
C SER A 216 1.94 8.02 2.82
N ARG A 217 1.36 8.33 3.98
CA ARG A 217 0.46 9.47 4.17
C ARG A 217 1.27 10.76 4.32
N PRO A 218 0.84 11.88 3.72
CA PRO A 218 -0.31 12.01 2.82
C PRO A 218 -0.09 11.33 1.46
N PHE A 219 -1.10 10.60 0.97
CA PHE A 219 -0.98 9.86 -0.29
C PHE A 219 -0.87 10.81 -1.48
N THR A 220 0.23 10.69 -2.22
CA THR A 220 0.52 11.55 -3.37
C THR A 220 -0.44 11.31 -4.54
N PRO A 221 -0.91 12.38 -5.23
CA PRO A 221 -1.73 12.25 -6.44
C PRO A 221 -0.94 11.83 -7.69
N ARG A 222 0.40 11.73 -7.62
CA ARG A 222 1.22 11.41 -8.79
C ARG A 222 0.93 10.01 -9.31
N ARG A 223 1.07 9.84 -10.63
CA ARG A 223 0.98 8.54 -11.30
C ARG A 223 1.97 7.53 -10.71
N ALA A 224 1.55 6.27 -10.63
CA ALA A 224 2.33 5.19 -10.05
C ALA A 224 3.66 4.92 -10.75
N VAL A 225 3.79 5.33 -12.03
CA VAL A 225 5.05 5.27 -12.79
C VAL A 225 6.18 6.11 -12.15
N TYR A 226 5.84 7.10 -11.32
CA TYR A 226 6.79 7.91 -10.55
C TYR A 226 7.04 7.37 -9.14
N GLY A 227 6.57 6.15 -8.85
CA GLY A 227 6.81 5.51 -7.56
C GLY A 227 8.27 5.20 -7.31
N PHE A 228 8.71 5.44 -6.09
CA PHE A 228 10.02 5.02 -5.63
C PHE A 228 10.07 3.49 -5.48
N VAL A 229 11.11 2.88 -6.05
CA VAL A 229 11.37 1.44 -5.95
C VAL A 229 12.76 1.26 -5.36
N GLU A 230 12.81 0.75 -4.14
CA GLU A 230 14.05 0.28 -3.54
C GLU A 230 14.32 -1.15 -4.00
N ARG A 231 15.29 -1.31 -4.91
CA ARG A 231 15.59 -2.58 -5.58
C ARG A 231 15.81 -3.75 -4.61
N GLN A 232 16.52 -3.52 -3.50
CA GLN A 232 16.85 -4.56 -2.51
C GLN A 232 15.76 -4.77 -1.44
N ASN A 233 14.81 -3.85 -1.30
CA ASN A 233 13.83 -3.87 -0.21
C ASN A 233 12.45 -3.42 -0.72
N LEU A 234 11.85 -4.27 -1.55
CA LEU A 234 10.50 -4.03 -2.04
C LEU A 234 9.47 -4.03 -0.88
N PRO A 235 8.60 -3.02 -0.80
CA PRO A 235 7.51 -3.03 0.16
C PRO A 235 6.56 -4.21 -0.06
N GLY A 236 5.96 -4.73 1.02
CA GLY A 236 5.09 -5.91 0.98
C GLY A 236 3.92 -5.77 -0.01
N ILE A 237 3.35 -4.57 -0.14
CA ILE A 237 2.25 -4.28 -1.07
C ILE A 237 2.61 -4.54 -2.53
N PHE A 238 3.85 -4.25 -2.94
CA PHE A 238 4.31 -4.52 -4.31
C PHE A 238 4.29 -6.02 -4.60
N ARG A 239 4.73 -6.82 -3.62
CA ARG A 239 4.68 -8.29 -3.72
C ARG A 239 3.24 -8.82 -3.73
N THR A 240 2.36 -8.25 -2.91
CA THR A 240 0.94 -8.66 -2.85
C THR A 240 0.20 -8.48 -4.18
N PHE A 241 0.60 -7.51 -4.99
CA PHE A 241 0.00 -7.22 -6.30
C PHE A 241 0.95 -7.55 -7.48
N ASP A 242 1.75 -8.60 -7.31
CA ASP A 242 2.57 -9.22 -8.36
C ASP A 242 3.49 -8.24 -9.13
N PHE A 243 4.02 -7.24 -8.44
CA PHE A 243 4.99 -6.32 -9.04
C PHE A 243 6.22 -7.09 -9.56
N ALA A 244 6.69 -6.70 -10.74
CA ALA A 244 7.84 -7.36 -11.37
C ALA A 244 9.11 -7.19 -10.53
N SER A 245 9.91 -8.27 -10.43
CA SER A 245 11.19 -8.20 -9.72
C SER A 245 12.12 -7.18 -10.40
N PRO A 246 12.66 -6.19 -9.68
CA PRO A 246 13.61 -5.22 -10.22
C PRO A 246 15.02 -5.79 -10.33
N ASP A 247 15.25 -6.98 -9.74
CA ASP A 247 16.55 -7.66 -9.71
C ASP A 247 16.73 -8.67 -10.84
N SER A 248 15.67 -9.04 -11.53
CA SER A 248 15.69 -10.11 -12.53
C SER A 248 14.84 -9.77 -13.75
N THR A 249 15.13 -10.42 -14.87
CA THR A 249 14.32 -10.27 -16.07
C THR A 249 12.95 -10.89 -15.87
N SER A 250 11.89 -10.14 -16.16
CA SER A 250 10.51 -10.62 -16.07
C SER A 250 9.90 -10.72 -17.47
N PRO A 251 9.71 -11.94 -18.02
CA PRO A 251 9.16 -12.12 -19.38
C PRO A 251 7.69 -11.72 -19.48
N ARG A 252 6.97 -11.78 -18.36
CA ARG A 252 5.58 -11.35 -18.17
C ARG A 252 5.36 -11.01 -16.70
N ARG A 253 4.29 -10.30 -16.39
CA ARG A 253 3.78 -10.22 -15.01
C ARG A 253 2.93 -11.44 -14.71
N PHE A 254 3.17 -12.03 -13.55
CA PHE A 254 2.30 -13.08 -13.04
C PHE A 254 1.08 -12.42 -12.38
N MET A 255 -0.02 -13.15 -12.30
CA MET A 255 -1.24 -12.65 -11.69
C MET A 255 -1.71 -13.70 -10.69
N THR A 256 -1.61 -13.37 -9.42
CA THR A 256 -2.12 -14.21 -8.34
C THR A 256 -3.42 -13.62 -7.80
N THR A 257 -4.37 -14.50 -7.48
CA THR A 257 -5.61 -14.10 -6.80
C THR A 257 -5.52 -14.63 -5.38
N VAL A 258 -5.21 -13.75 -4.44
CA VAL A 258 -4.97 -14.12 -3.03
C VAL A 258 -5.85 -13.31 -2.09
N PRO A 259 -6.34 -13.89 -0.98
CA PRO A 259 -7.22 -13.18 -0.04
C PRO A 259 -6.64 -11.87 0.51
N GLN A 260 -5.31 -11.77 0.62
CA GLN A 260 -4.61 -10.58 1.08
C GLN A 260 -4.88 -9.34 0.21
N GLN A 261 -5.13 -9.52 -1.09
CA GLN A 261 -5.48 -8.42 -2.00
C GLN A 261 -6.88 -7.87 -1.66
N ALA A 262 -7.86 -8.74 -1.40
CA ALA A 262 -9.19 -8.32 -0.96
C ALA A 262 -9.14 -7.63 0.42
N LEU A 263 -8.37 -8.19 1.35
CA LEU A 263 -8.14 -7.58 2.68
C LEU A 263 -7.45 -6.21 2.57
N PHE A 264 -6.57 -6.02 1.59
CA PHE A 264 -6.00 -4.70 1.31
C PHE A 264 -7.08 -3.69 0.94
N PHE A 265 -8.01 -4.01 0.03
CA PHE A 265 -9.06 -3.06 -0.34
C PHE A 265 -10.02 -2.75 0.82
N LEU A 266 -10.30 -3.73 1.68
CA LEU A 266 -11.16 -3.55 2.86
C LEU A 266 -10.52 -2.66 3.93
N ASN A 267 -9.22 -2.84 4.19
CA ASN A 267 -8.59 -2.32 5.41
C ASN A 267 -7.52 -1.27 5.17
N SER A 268 -7.01 -1.13 3.94
CA SER A 268 -5.91 -0.22 3.66
C SER A 268 -6.36 1.23 3.85
N PRO A 269 -5.60 2.04 4.61
CA PRO A 269 -5.72 3.49 4.66
C PRO A 269 -5.92 4.16 3.30
N PHE A 270 -5.20 3.69 2.27
CA PHE A 270 -5.29 4.23 0.91
C PHE A 270 -6.66 3.98 0.28
N SER A 271 -7.14 2.74 0.34
CA SER A 271 -8.44 2.34 -0.21
C SER A 271 -9.60 3.02 0.51
N VAL A 272 -9.50 3.14 1.83
CA VAL A 272 -10.48 3.84 2.67
C VAL A 272 -10.56 5.32 2.31
N GLU A 273 -9.43 6.01 2.20
CA GLU A 273 -9.40 7.42 1.80
C GLU A 273 -9.89 7.64 0.36
N ALA A 274 -9.56 6.72 -0.55
CA ALA A 274 -10.06 6.79 -1.92
C ALA A 274 -11.59 6.67 -1.96
N ALA A 275 -12.17 5.72 -1.24
CA ALA A 275 -13.62 5.56 -1.14
C ALA A 275 -14.31 6.79 -0.50
N GLN A 276 -13.71 7.34 0.55
CA GLN A 276 -14.19 8.60 1.17
C GLN A 276 -14.16 9.75 0.17
N ALA A 277 -13.07 9.89 -0.57
CA ALA A 277 -12.91 10.94 -1.57
C ALA A 277 -13.91 10.80 -2.71
N VAL A 278 -14.15 9.58 -3.21
CA VAL A 278 -15.18 9.28 -4.23
C VAL A 278 -16.57 9.67 -3.71
N ALA A 279 -16.96 9.21 -2.53
CA ALA A 279 -18.27 9.51 -1.95
C ALA A 279 -18.46 11.02 -1.67
N SER A 280 -17.36 11.75 -1.43
CA SER A 280 -17.36 13.19 -1.14
C SER A 280 -17.28 14.08 -2.38
N ARG A 281 -17.17 13.50 -3.59
CA ARG A 281 -17.19 14.29 -4.84
C ARG A 281 -18.49 15.08 -4.92
N LYS A 282 -18.41 16.34 -5.39
CA LYS A 282 -19.53 17.29 -5.38
C LYS A 282 -20.74 16.76 -6.13
N GLU A 283 -20.50 16.10 -7.25
CA GLU A 283 -21.52 15.42 -8.05
C GLU A 283 -22.22 14.31 -7.26
N ILE A 284 -21.58 13.62 -6.32
CA ILE A 284 -22.23 12.57 -5.53
C ILE A 284 -22.85 13.19 -4.28
N ALA A 285 -22.03 13.81 -3.43
CA ALA A 285 -22.46 14.35 -2.14
C ALA A 285 -23.49 15.49 -2.26
N GLY A 286 -23.49 16.23 -3.37
CA GLY A 286 -24.43 17.32 -3.63
C GLY A 286 -25.85 16.88 -3.99
N SER A 287 -26.09 15.59 -4.27
CA SER A 287 -27.46 15.07 -4.44
C SER A 287 -28.09 14.79 -3.08
N THR A 288 -29.39 15.09 -2.92
CA THR A 288 -30.20 14.64 -1.77
C THR A 288 -30.96 13.34 -2.04
N ASP A 289 -31.03 12.92 -3.30
CA ASP A 289 -31.62 11.63 -3.70
C ASP A 289 -30.55 10.55 -3.81
N ASP A 290 -30.75 9.45 -3.08
CA ASP A 290 -29.87 8.29 -3.10
C ASP A 290 -29.88 7.57 -4.45
N GLY A 291 -31.01 7.58 -5.18
CA GLY A 291 -31.07 7.02 -6.53
C GLY A 291 -30.11 7.73 -7.50
N GLN A 292 -30.11 9.06 -7.47
CA GLN A 292 -29.15 9.88 -8.23
C GLN A 292 -27.70 9.68 -7.77
N ARG A 293 -27.44 9.54 -6.46
CA ARG A 293 -26.08 9.23 -5.94
C ARG A 293 -25.55 7.92 -6.52
N LEU A 294 -26.38 6.88 -6.54
CA LEU A 294 -26.03 5.57 -7.09
C LEU A 294 -25.75 5.66 -8.60
N ARG A 295 -26.61 6.32 -9.38
CA ARG A 295 -26.37 6.52 -10.83
C ARG A 295 -25.03 7.22 -11.10
N ARG A 296 -24.70 8.25 -10.31
CA ARG A 296 -23.46 9.00 -10.46
C ARG A 296 -22.23 8.18 -10.04
N LEU A 297 -22.33 7.35 -8.99
CA LEU A 297 -21.27 6.41 -8.62
C LEU A 297 -20.97 5.42 -9.74
N TYR A 298 -22.00 4.81 -10.31
CA TYR A 298 -21.85 3.85 -11.41
C TYR A 298 -21.26 4.48 -12.67
N LEU A 299 -21.73 5.67 -13.07
CA LEU A 299 -21.15 6.37 -14.22
C LEU A 299 -19.69 6.75 -13.97
N LEU A 300 -19.34 7.13 -12.75
CA LEU A 300 -17.97 7.49 -12.39
C LEU A 300 -17.02 6.27 -12.36
N LEU A 301 -17.47 5.15 -11.78
CA LEU A 301 -16.62 3.99 -11.53
C LEU A 301 -16.60 3.00 -12.70
N PHE A 302 -17.71 2.85 -13.43
CA PHE A 302 -17.89 1.85 -14.48
C PHE A 302 -18.19 2.45 -15.86
N GLY A 303 -18.47 3.75 -15.95
CA GLY A 303 -18.83 4.40 -17.23
C GLY A 303 -20.23 4.01 -17.76
N ARG A 304 -21.06 3.34 -16.95
CA ARG A 304 -22.44 2.95 -17.28
C ARG A 304 -23.41 3.26 -16.15
N LEU A 305 -24.71 3.12 -16.42
CA LEU A 305 -25.74 3.17 -15.37
C LEU A 305 -25.87 1.80 -14.67
N PRO A 306 -26.32 1.78 -13.39
CA PRO A 306 -26.68 0.52 -12.76
C PRO A 306 -27.89 -0.09 -13.45
N ASP A 307 -27.94 -1.41 -13.50
CA ASP A 307 -29.15 -2.13 -13.89
C ASP A 307 -30.23 -2.08 -12.78
N ALA A 308 -31.37 -2.73 -13.02
CA ALA A 308 -32.50 -2.71 -12.09
C ALA A 308 -32.19 -3.39 -10.75
N ASP A 309 -31.44 -4.50 -10.77
CA ASP A 309 -31.11 -5.30 -9.59
C ASP A 309 -30.02 -4.61 -8.77
N GLU A 310 -29.01 -4.07 -9.44
CA GLU A 310 -27.95 -3.23 -8.86
C GLU A 310 -28.52 -1.98 -8.18
N MET A 311 -29.47 -1.30 -8.84
CA MET A 311 -30.16 -0.14 -8.27
C MET A 311 -30.97 -0.53 -7.03
N ALA A 312 -31.75 -1.61 -7.11
CA ALA A 312 -32.57 -2.09 -6.00
C ALA A 312 -31.70 -2.47 -4.79
N ALA A 313 -30.62 -3.22 -5.01
CA ALA A 313 -29.67 -3.62 -3.97
C ALA A 313 -28.95 -2.42 -3.34
N GLY A 314 -28.51 -1.45 -4.16
CA GLY A 314 -27.86 -0.23 -3.68
C GLY A 314 -28.79 0.61 -2.79
N LEU A 315 -30.03 0.83 -3.22
CA LEU A 315 -31.03 1.56 -2.43
C LEU A 315 -31.38 0.84 -1.13
N ALA A 316 -31.53 -0.49 -1.18
CA ALA A 316 -31.78 -1.30 0.01
C ALA A 316 -30.62 -1.18 1.01
N TYR A 317 -29.38 -1.18 0.54
CA TYR A 317 -28.19 -1.05 1.39
C TYR A 317 -28.09 0.33 2.06
N LEU A 318 -28.32 1.42 1.32
CA LEU A 318 -28.24 2.78 1.85
C LEU A 318 -29.29 3.06 2.94
N LYS A 319 -30.44 2.39 2.89
CA LYS A 319 -31.52 2.53 3.88
C LYS A 319 -31.24 1.88 5.25
N GLN A 320 -30.18 1.08 5.40
CA GLN A 320 -29.89 0.33 6.64
C GLN A 320 -29.30 1.17 7.80
N GLY A 321 -29.41 2.49 7.74
CA GLY A 321 -28.84 3.41 8.73
C GLY A 321 -27.29 3.45 8.73
N GLN A 322 -26.70 4.45 9.39
CA GLN A 322 -25.24 4.55 9.45
C GLN A 322 -24.62 3.41 10.27
N PRO A 323 -23.46 2.87 9.85
CA PRO A 323 -22.79 1.83 10.62
C PRO A 323 -22.39 2.39 11.99
N LYS A 324 -22.55 1.57 13.03
CA LYS A 324 -22.11 1.92 14.38
C LYS A 324 -20.64 1.54 14.52
N ALA A 325 -19.86 2.37 15.22
CA ALA A 325 -18.48 2.04 15.54
C ALA A 325 -18.45 0.73 16.31
N VAL A 326 -17.56 -0.19 15.93
CA VAL A 326 -17.24 -1.34 16.78
C VAL A 326 -16.46 -0.76 17.96
N GLY A 327 -17.08 -0.72 19.13
CA GLY A 327 -16.45 -0.17 20.33
C GLY A 327 -15.19 -0.98 20.69
N SER A 328 -14.12 -0.29 21.06
CA SER A 328 -13.04 -0.93 21.82
C SER A 328 -13.59 -1.37 23.17
N VAL A 329 -13.20 -2.57 23.64
CA VAL A 329 -13.51 -3.00 25.01
C VAL A 329 -12.80 -2.11 26.04
N TRP A 330 -11.75 -1.39 25.64
CA TRP A 330 -11.08 -0.39 26.46
C TRP A 330 -11.50 1.03 26.10
N GLN A 331 -11.82 1.82 27.12
CA GLN A 331 -12.09 3.25 27.05
C GLN A 331 -11.14 3.99 28.00
N TYR A 332 -10.75 5.19 27.63
CA TYR A 332 -9.79 6.01 28.38
C TYR A 332 -10.42 7.35 28.69
N GLY A 333 -10.37 7.74 29.95
CA GLY A 333 -11.07 8.92 30.41
C GLY A 333 -10.65 9.35 31.80
N TYR A 334 -11.51 10.17 32.39
CA TYR A 334 -11.33 10.73 33.71
C TYR A 334 -12.67 10.81 34.44
N GLY A 335 -12.61 11.09 35.72
CA GLY A 335 -13.80 11.35 36.52
C GLY A 335 -13.56 11.03 37.98
N GLU A 336 -14.56 10.48 38.65
CA GLU A 336 -14.54 10.31 40.10
C GLU A 336 -15.14 8.98 40.54
N PHE A 337 -14.67 8.48 41.67
CA PHE A 337 -15.34 7.41 42.40
C PHE A 337 -16.06 8.00 43.61
N ALA A 338 -17.38 8.12 43.51
CA ALA A 338 -18.22 8.72 44.55
C ALA A 338 -19.45 7.83 44.79
N ASN A 339 -19.87 7.71 46.06
CA ASN A 339 -21.07 6.96 46.46
C ASN A 339 -21.10 5.51 45.93
N GLY A 340 -19.94 4.84 45.91
CA GLY A 340 -19.81 3.46 45.47
C GLY A 340 -19.90 3.26 43.94
N LYS A 341 -19.90 4.34 43.15
CA LYS A 341 -19.99 4.29 41.69
C LYS A 341 -18.93 5.16 41.02
N THR A 342 -18.54 4.75 39.82
CA THR A 342 -17.66 5.54 38.95
C THR A 342 -18.49 6.49 38.09
N VAL A 343 -18.18 7.78 38.15
CA VAL A 343 -18.56 8.77 37.13
C VAL A 343 -17.42 8.85 36.13
N PHE A 344 -17.71 8.64 34.86
CA PHE A 344 -16.69 8.54 33.81
C PHE A 344 -17.03 9.45 32.64
N ALA A 345 -16.05 10.23 32.20
CA ALA A 345 -16.07 11.01 30.98
C ALA A 345 -14.87 10.60 30.10
N PRO A 346 -15.07 10.30 28.81
CA PRO A 346 -13.96 9.94 27.92
C PRO A 346 -13.05 11.15 27.65
N PHE A 347 -11.76 10.90 27.47
CA PHE A 347 -10.85 11.95 26.98
C PHE A 347 -11.19 12.32 25.53
N ALA A 348 -11.22 13.62 25.24
CA ALA A 348 -11.50 14.12 23.89
C ALA A 348 -10.26 14.14 22.98
N ASN A 349 -9.04 14.09 23.54
CA ASN A 349 -7.80 14.30 22.80
C ASN A 349 -6.85 13.11 22.97
N TYR A 350 -6.28 12.63 21.85
CA TYR A 350 -5.18 11.67 21.80
C TYR A 350 -4.04 12.26 20.99
N VAL A 351 -2.96 12.66 21.65
CA VAL A 351 -1.83 13.36 21.03
C VAL A 351 -0.54 12.80 21.63
N ASP A 352 0.47 12.58 20.79
CA ASP A 352 1.76 12.00 21.19
C ASP A 352 1.62 10.71 22.00
N LYS A 353 0.75 9.81 21.53
CA LYS A 353 0.43 8.52 22.17
C LYS A 353 -0.15 8.64 23.58
N THR A 354 -0.77 9.78 23.91
CA THR A 354 -1.29 10.07 25.25
C THR A 354 -2.71 10.61 25.14
N TYR A 355 -3.64 10.03 25.91
CA TYR A 355 -4.96 10.60 26.14
C TYR A 355 -4.88 11.74 27.16
N ARG A 356 -5.49 12.88 26.85
CA ARG A 356 -5.48 14.07 27.70
C ARG A 356 -6.75 14.90 27.57
N PHE A 357 -7.04 15.71 28.58
CA PHE A 357 -8.24 16.56 28.60
C PHE A 357 -8.23 17.61 27.46
N ALA A 358 -7.10 18.26 27.24
CA ALA A 358 -6.89 19.24 26.17
C ALA A 358 -5.65 18.89 25.32
N PRO A 359 -5.48 19.45 24.10
CA PRO A 359 -4.31 19.23 23.27
C PRO A 359 -2.97 19.62 23.92
N THR A 360 -2.99 20.49 24.92
CA THR A 360 -1.81 20.92 25.70
C THR A 360 -2.09 20.76 27.20
N ILE A 361 -1.05 20.42 27.96
CA ILE A 361 -1.07 20.32 29.43
C ILE A 361 0.09 21.16 30.00
N PRO A 362 0.00 21.70 31.24
CA PRO A 362 -1.11 21.53 32.19
C PRO A 362 -2.37 22.32 31.80
N VAL A 363 -3.52 21.87 32.30
CA VAL A 363 -4.82 22.55 32.15
C VAL A 363 -5.22 23.17 33.48
N GLU A 364 -5.67 24.42 33.47
CA GLU A 364 -6.17 25.10 34.68
C GLU A 364 -7.24 24.25 35.37
N GLY A 365 -7.04 23.97 36.67
CA GLY A 365 -7.95 23.16 37.47
C GLY A 365 -7.87 21.63 37.25
N ARG A 366 -7.15 21.15 36.24
CA ARG A 366 -6.98 19.70 35.94
C ARG A 366 -5.53 19.23 35.86
N GLY A 367 -4.57 20.14 36.00
CA GLY A 367 -3.15 19.83 36.11
C GLY A 367 -2.64 19.06 34.89
N TYR A 368 -1.85 18.01 35.15
CA TYR A 368 -1.24 17.17 34.12
C TYR A 368 -2.07 15.92 33.78
N LEU A 369 -3.34 15.84 34.17
CA LEU A 369 -4.21 14.68 33.99
C LEU A 369 -4.10 14.04 32.59
N ASN A 370 -3.61 12.80 32.55
CA ASN A 370 -3.42 12.06 31.31
C ASN A 370 -3.36 10.54 31.51
N LEU A 371 -3.48 9.80 30.41
CA LEU A 371 -3.20 8.36 30.32
C LEU A 371 -2.34 8.04 29.10
N ASN A 372 -1.29 7.26 29.28
CA ASN A 372 -0.44 6.74 28.20
C ASN A 372 -0.46 5.19 28.21
N GLN A 373 0.39 4.53 27.43
CA GLN A 373 0.37 3.06 27.34
C GLN A 373 0.53 2.35 28.69
N GLY A 374 1.47 2.82 29.54
CA GLY A 374 1.85 2.14 30.78
C GLY A 374 1.22 2.72 32.05
N GLY A 375 0.72 3.94 32.02
CA GLY A 375 0.21 4.61 33.21
C GLY A 375 -0.39 5.97 32.88
N GLY A 376 0.03 7.01 33.61
CA GLY A 376 -0.45 8.36 33.40
C GLY A 376 -0.11 9.31 34.54
N HIS A 377 -0.93 10.33 34.69
CA HIS A 377 -0.89 11.26 35.82
C HIS A 377 -2.33 11.55 36.25
N PRO A 378 -2.67 11.49 37.54
CA PRO A 378 -4.00 11.86 38.01
C PRO A 378 -4.18 13.38 37.93
N GLY A 379 -5.41 13.86 38.03
CA GLY A 379 -5.67 15.29 38.23
C GLY A 379 -5.45 15.70 39.68
N PRO A 380 -5.47 17.01 39.97
CA PRO A 380 -5.21 17.59 41.30
C PRO A 380 -6.24 17.22 42.37
N LYS A 381 -7.38 16.63 41.97
CA LYS A 381 -8.50 16.29 42.84
C LYS A 381 -8.96 14.87 42.57
N THR A 382 -9.57 14.24 43.57
CA THR A 382 -10.26 12.95 43.42
C THR A 382 -11.44 13.00 42.46
N SER A 383 -11.94 14.19 42.13
CA SER A 383 -12.94 14.41 41.07
C SER A 383 -12.38 14.30 39.64
N ASP A 384 -11.05 14.25 39.51
CA ASP A 384 -10.29 14.28 38.27
C ASP A 384 -9.32 13.09 38.20
N SER A 385 -9.75 11.93 38.67
CA SER A 385 -8.99 10.68 38.57
C SER A 385 -8.73 10.29 37.13
N ALA A 386 -7.59 9.67 36.86
CA ALA A 386 -7.33 9.01 35.59
C ALA A 386 -8.01 7.63 35.58
N ILE A 387 -8.82 7.33 34.56
CA ILE A 387 -9.63 6.11 34.52
C ILE A 387 -9.39 5.33 33.22
N ARG A 388 -8.94 4.08 33.35
CA ARG A 388 -9.08 3.08 32.28
C ARG A 388 -10.36 2.29 32.55
N ARG A 389 -11.24 2.21 31.56
CA ARG A 389 -12.49 1.47 31.65
C ARG A 389 -12.46 0.27 30.71
N TRP A 390 -12.69 -0.91 31.24
CA TRP A 390 -12.93 -2.11 30.44
C TRP A 390 -14.42 -2.43 30.41
N VAL A 391 -14.97 -2.75 29.24
CA VAL A 391 -16.36 -3.13 29.04
C VAL A 391 -16.43 -4.61 28.69
N ALA A 392 -17.12 -5.39 29.51
CA ALA A 392 -17.23 -6.83 29.33
C ALA A 392 -17.93 -7.18 28.00
N PRO A 393 -17.26 -7.87 27.06
CA PRO A 393 -17.86 -8.16 25.75
C PRO A 393 -18.95 -9.25 25.83
N VAL A 394 -18.85 -10.12 26.83
CA VAL A 394 -19.79 -11.21 27.12
C VAL A 394 -19.86 -11.44 28.64
N ALA A 395 -20.89 -12.16 29.09
CA ALA A 395 -20.97 -12.59 30.48
C ALA A 395 -19.95 -13.71 30.74
N MET A 396 -19.12 -13.56 31.78
CA MET A 396 -18.07 -14.53 32.13
C MET A 396 -17.51 -14.29 33.53
N THR A 397 -16.70 -15.24 34.01
CA THR A 397 -15.83 -15.05 35.17
C THR A 397 -14.47 -14.56 34.71
N ILE A 398 -13.96 -13.50 35.33
CA ILE A 398 -12.64 -12.93 35.06
C ILE A 398 -11.77 -12.91 36.33
N SER A 399 -10.46 -12.89 36.13
CA SER A 399 -9.48 -12.51 37.15
C SER A 399 -8.70 -11.29 36.69
N ILE A 400 -8.27 -10.45 37.62
CA ILE A 400 -7.59 -9.18 37.33
C ILE A 400 -6.27 -9.16 38.06
N ARG A 401 -5.19 -8.82 37.35
CA ARG A 401 -3.84 -8.68 37.91
C ARG A 401 -3.17 -7.43 37.38
N GLY A 402 -2.34 -6.80 38.21
CA GLY A 402 -1.53 -5.66 37.83
C GLY A 402 -0.57 -5.28 38.95
N VAL A 403 0.30 -4.32 38.65
CA VAL A 403 1.17 -3.69 39.64
C VAL A 403 1.03 -2.19 39.44
N VAL A 404 0.54 -1.50 40.46
CA VAL A 404 0.55 -0.03 40.47
C VAL A 404 1.87 0.42 41.06
N GLN A 405 2.54 1.37 40.39
CA GLN A 405 3.79 1.95 40.83
C GLN A 405 3.68 3.47 40.93
N HIS A 406 4.27 4.01 41.98
CA HIS A 406 4.53 5.43 42.14
C HIS A 406 6.05 5.66 42.13
N PRO A 407 6.65 6.02 40.98
CA PRO A 407 8.09 6.11 40.80
C PRO A 407 8.72 7.33 41.48
N ASN A 408 7.98 8.41 41.72
CA ASN A 408 8.55 9.63 42.27
C ASN A 408 8.48 9.64 43.79
N ALA A 409 9.60 9.87 44.47
CA ALA A 409 9.65 9.91 45.93
C ALA A 409 9.20 11.27 46.51
N GLN A 410 8.98 12.29 45.67
CA GLN A 410 8.62 13.65 46.11
C GLN A 410 7.11 13.88 46.21
N GLY A 411 6.29 13.02 45.59
CA GLY A 411 4.82 13.12 45.61
C GLY A 411 4.21 12.52 46.88
N ASP A 412 2.92 12.80 47.10
CA ASP A 412 2.16 12.22 48.21
C ASP A 412 1.52 10.86 47.85
N GLY A 413 1.72 10.43 46.61
CA GLY A 413 1.44 9.09 46.15
C GLY A 413 0.04 8.92 45.61
N VAL A 414 -0.12 7.82 44.88
CA VAL A 414 -1.36 7.54 44.16
C VAL A 414 -2.17 6.46 44.84
N ARG A 415 -3.48 6.55 44.70
CA ARG A 415 -4.44 5.52 45.09
C ARG A 415 -5.01 4.89 43.83
N ALA A 416 -4.90 3.56 43.74
CA ALA A 416 -5.49 2.78 42.67
C ALA A 416 -6.73 2.04 43.18
N ARG A 417 -7.82 2.08 42.42
CA ARG A 417 -9.07 1.35 42.69
C ARG A 417 -9.52 0.53 41.49
N ILE A 418 -10.06 -0.65 41.75
CA ILE A 418 -10.77 -1.45 40.76
C ILE A 418 -12.25 -1.47 41.16
N VAL A 419 -13.13 -1.01 40.26
CA VAL A 419 -14.56 -0.83 40.54
C VAL A 419 -15.38 -1.52 39.45
N SER A 420 -16.32 -2.38 39.83
CA SER A 420 -17.37 -2.88 38.94
C SER A 420 -18.56 -1.94 38.95
N SER A 421 -19.13 -1.63 37.78
CA SER A 421 -20.38 -0.88 37.67
C SER A 421 -21.58 -1.58 38.35
N ARG A 422 -21.47 -2.89 38.60
CA ARG A 422 -22.55 -3.72 39.18
C ARG A 422 -22.32 -4.05 40.65
N THR A 423 -21.10 -4.43 41.03
CA THR A 423 -20.79 -4.87 42.41
C THR A 423 -20.03 -3.83 43.22
N GLY A 424 -19.68 -2.68 42.64
CA GLY A 424 -18.97 -1.61 43.35
C GLY A 424 -17.48 -1.87 43.48
N LEU A 425 -16.87 -1.38 44.56
CA LEU A 425 -15.43 -1.47 44.81
C LEU A 425 -14.98 -2.94 44.97
N LEU A 426 -14.03 -3.36 44.15
CA LEU A 426 -13.43 -4.70 44.17
C LEU A 426 -12.07 -4.73 44.88
N GLY A 427 -11.35 -3.61 44.88
CA GLY A 427 -10.09 -3.45 45.62
C GLY A 427 -9.56 -2.02 45.54
N GLU A 428 -8.81 -1.63 46.57
CA GLU A 428 -8.16 -0.31 46.71
C GLU A 428 -6.74 -0.51 47.24
N TRP A 429 -5.77 0.19 46.65
CA TRP A 429 -4.35 0.15 47.02
C TRP A 429 -3.76 1.55 46.99
N SER A 430 -3.12 1.96 48.07
CA SER A 430 -2.42 3.25 48.17
C SER A 430 -0.92 3.05 48.07
N VAL A 431 -0.24 3.80 47.20
CA VAL A 431 1.21 3.72 46.98
C VAL A 431 1.84 5.10 47.13
N LEU A 432 2.44 5.33 48.30
CA LEU A 432 3.23 6.53 48.60
C LEU A 432 4.55 6.53 47.82
N LYS A 433 5.29 5.42 47.85
CA LYS A 433 6.55 5.22 47.11
C LYS A 433 6.74 3.74 46.82
N GLY A 434 7.14 3.40 45.60
CA GLY A 434 7.40 2.02 45.20
C GLY A 434 6.22 1.42 44.45
N GLU A 435 5.81 0.21 44.81
CA GLU A 435 4.79 -0.54 44.07
C GLU A 435 3.88 -1.38 44.95
N ALA A 436 2.66 -1.65 44.47
CA ALA A 436 1.72 -2.58 45.08
C ALA A 436 1.11 -3.50 44.02
N LYS A 437 0.99 -4.79 44.36
CA LYS A 437 0.28 -5.77 43.52
C LYS A 437 -1.22 -5.57 43.66
N THR A 438 -1.88 -5.31 42.53
CA THR A 438 -3.34 -5.18 42.45
C THR A 438 -3.92 -6.48 41.91
N GLU A 439 -4.53 -7.31 42.75
CA GLU A 439 -5.10 -8.60 42.36
C GLU A 439 -6.56 -8.72 42.81
N VAL A 440 -7.43 -9.15 41.88
CA VAL A 440 -8.79 -9.59 42.15
C VAL A 440 -8.94 -10.99 41.58
N ALA A 441 -9.05 -11.98 42.47
CA ALA A 441 -8.93 -13.39 42.10
C ALA A 441 -10.07 -13.88 41.20
N SER A 442 -11.30 -13.40 41.42
CA SER A 442 -12.47 -13.81 40.65
C SER A 442 -13.58 -12.76 40.73
N VAL A 443 -14.12 -12.39 39.57
CA VAL A 443 -15.29 -11.52 39.45
C VAL A 443 -16.18 -12.07 38.35
N ASN A 444 -17.48 -12.21 38.61
CA ASN A 444 -18.46 -12.52 37.57
C ASN A 444 -18.95 -11.21 36.94
N VAL A 445 -18.79 -11.07 35.63
CA VAL A 445 -19.23 -9.88 34.88
C VAL A 445 -20.35 -10.24 33.90
N GLN A 446 -21.24 -9.29 33.63
CA GLN A 446 -22.28 -9.39 32.59
C GLN A 446 -21.87 -8.66 31.31
N LYS A 447 -22.46 -9.01 30.16
CA LYS A 447 -22.21 -8.28 28.90
C LYS A 447 -22.58 -6.80 29.06
N GLY A 448 -21.62 -5.91 28.78
CA GLY A 448 -21.77 -4.46 28.92
C GLY A 448 -21.45 -3.91 30.32
N GLU A 449 -21.18 -4.77 31.31
CA GLU A 449 -20.68 -4.35 32.63
C GLU A 449 -19.30 -3.71 32.50
N THR A 450 -19.03 -2.66 33.27
CA THR A 450 -17.72 -1.99 33.23
C THR A 450 -16.88 -2.32 34.45
N ILE A 451 -15.58 -2.47 34.22
CA ILE A 451 -14.54 -2.55 35.24
C ILE A 451 -13.64 -1.33 35.07
N ASP A 452 -13.66 -0.46 36.07
CA ASP A 452 -12.95 0.81 36.07
C ASP A 452 -11.70 0.71 36.93
N PHE A 453 -10.57 1.07 36.34
CA PHE A 453 -9.26 1.17 36.95
C PHE A 453 -8.96 2.65 37.16
N ILE A 454 -9.19 3.10 38.38
CA ILE A 454 -9.22 4.51 38.76
C ILE A 454 -7.93 4.81 39.52
N VAL A 455 -7.24 5.89 39.13
CA VAL A 455 -6.08 6.41 39.87
C VAL A 455 -6.33 7.86 40.27
N ASP A 456 -6.35 8.12 41.57
CA ASP A 456 -6.52 9.43 42.21
C ASP A 456 -5.34 9.79 43.11
N PRO A 457 -5.07 11.10 43.33
CA PRO A 457 -4.04 11.53 44.26
C PRO A 457 -4.47 11.25 45.71
N ILE A 458 -3.52 11.01 46.62
CA ILE A 458 -3.81 10.84 48.05
C ILE A 458 -3.98 12.20 48.74
N GLY A 459 -3.28 13.25 48.28
CA GLY A 459 -3.48 14.63 48.72
C GLY A 459 -3.61 15.61 47.55
N ASN A 460 -2.59 15.72 46.71
CA ASN A 460 -2.52 16.58 45.53
C ASN A 460 -1.77 15.87 44.39
N ASP A 461 -1.74 16.41 43.18
CA ASP A 461 -1.13 15.72 42.03
C ASP A 461 0.36 16.03 41.82
N ALA A 462 1.00 16.83 42.67
CA ALA A 462 2.40 17.20 42.46
C ALA A 462 3.30 15.96 42.55
N PHE A 463 4.01 15.69 41.45
CA PHE A 463 4.93 14.56 41.29
C PHE A 463 4.27 13.18 41.27
N ASP A 464 2.95 13.08 41.09
CA ASP A 464 2.17 11.85 41.21
C ASP A 464 1.96 11.08 39.89
N SER A 465 2.93 11.14 38.97
CA SER A 465 2.92 10.25 37.80
C SER A 465 2.88 8.79 38.26
N PHE A 466 2.10 7.93 37.60
CA PHE A 466 1.99 6.52 37.97
C PHE A 466 2.23 5.59 36.78
N VAL A 467 2.57 4.34 37.10
CA VAL A 467 2.59 3.22 36.16
C VAL A 467 1.56 2.19 36.63
N TRP A 468 0.54 1.95 35.81
CA TRP A 468 -0.45 0.90 36.06
C TRP A 468 -1.18 0.53 34.76
N ALA A 469 -0.88 -0.66 34.27
CA ALA A 469 -1.54 -1.28 33.13
C ALA A 469 -1.98 -2.71 33.52
N PRO A 470 -3.23 -2.88 33.97
CA PRO A 470 -3.72 -4.17 34.43
C PRO A 470 -4.02 -5.15 33.29
N THR A 471 -3.94 -6.44 33.60
CA THR A 471 -4.32 -7.55 32.72
C THR A 471 -5.58 -8.23 33.29
N ILE A 472 -6.59 -8.39 32.43
CA ILE A 472 -7.83 -9.12 32.73
C ILE A 472 -7.77 -10.47 32.01
N ARG A 473 -7.96 -11.56 32.75
CA ARG A 473 -8.00 -12.92 32.17
C ARG A 473 -9.39 -13.49 32.27
N GLY A 474 -9.99 -13.79 31.12
CA GLY A 474 -11.20 -14.61 31.01
C GLY A 474 -10.88 -16.05 30.62
N PRO A 475 -11.91 -16.89 30.39
CA PRO A 475 -11.73 -18.32 30.10
C PRO A 475 -11.04 -18.62 28.76
N LYS A 476 -11.20 -17.74 27.76
CA LYS A 476 -10.69 -17.92 26.39
C LYS A 476 -9.78 -16.81 25.89
N GLU A 477 -9.82 -15.65 26.56
CA GLU A 477 -9.20 -14.42 26.07
C GLU A 477 -8.58 -13.67 27.25
N THR A 478 -7.51 -12.92 26.97
CA THR A 478 -6.83 -12.05 27.91
C THR A 478 -6.81 -10.64 27.33
N TRP A 479 -7.23 -9.66 28.13
CA TRP A 479 -7.22 -8.24 27.77
C TRP A 479 -6.13 -7.55 28.56
N ASP A 480 -5.13 -7.03 27.88
CA ASP A 480 -3.98 -6.37 28.48
C ASP A 480 -4.04 -4.86 28.21
N ALA A 481 -4.13 -4.06 29.27
CA ALA A 481 -4.36 -2.63 29.14
C ALA A 481 -3.23 -1.88 28.43
N ALA A 482 -2.00 -2.40 28.43
CA ALA A 482 -0.86 -1.81 27.72
C ALA A 482 -0.79 -2.31 26.27
N ALA A 483 -1.00 -3.61 26.03
CA ALA A 483 -0.97 -4.17 24.67
C ALA A 483 -2.15 -3.69 23.82
N ASN A 484 -3.30 -3.39 24.45
CA ASN A 484 -4.49 -2.90 23.77
C ASN A 484 -4.63 -1.37 23.78
N PHE A 485 -3.62 -0.63 24.26
CA PHE A 485 -3.64 0.83 24.25
C PHE A 485 -3.36 1.39 22.86
N GLY A 486 -4.24 2.28 22.40
CA GLY A 486 -4.10 2.91 21.09
C GLY A 486 -4.99 4.14 20.95
N PRO A 487 -4.91 4.83 19.79
CA PRO A 487 -5.81 5.93 19.47
C PRO A 487 -7.27 5.46 19.48
N PRO A 488 -8.24 6.38 19.63
CA PRO A 488 -9.65 6.02 19.50
C PRO A 488 -9.88 5.40 18.11
N PRO A 489 -10.76 4.38 18.01
CA PRO A 489 -11.04 3.76 16.73
C PRO A 489 -11.55 4.84 15.75
N PRO A 490 -11.13 4.80 14.48
CA PRO A 490 -11.62 5.75 13.49
C PRO A 490 -13.14 5.68 13.41
N ALA A 491 -13.77 6.82 13.16
CA ALA A 491 -15.21 6.85 12.92
C ALA A 491 -15.56 5.86 11.79
N PRO A 492 -16.65 5.10 11.93
CA PRO A 492 -17.07 4.18 10.88
C PRO A 492 -17.33 4.95 9.59
N LEU A 493 -16.99 4.33 8.47
CA LEU A 493 -17.32 4.87 7.16
C LEU A 493 -18.84 5.02 7.00
N SER A 494 -19.29 6.08 6.33
CA SER A 494 -20.71 6.23 6.02
C SER A 494 -21.19 5.10 5.12
N ARG A 495 -22.50 4.80 5.10
CA ARG A 495 -23.06 3.79 4.17
C ARG A 495 -22.70 4.07 2.71
N LEU A 496 -22.77 5.33 2.29
CA LEU A 496 -22.41 5.72 0.93
C LEU A 496 -20.93 5.44 0.64
N THR A 497 -20.06 5.72 1.60
CA THR A 497 -18.63 5.43 1.49
C THR A 497 -18.34 3.94 1.43
N LEU A 498 -18.97 3.13 2.29
CA LEU A 498 -18.83 1.68 2.25
C LEU A 498 -19.34 1.09 0.93
N TYR A 499 -20.44 1.63 0.41
CA TYR A 499 -20.96 1.20 -0.89
C TYR A 499 -20.00 1.56 -2.03
N ALA A 500 -19.45 2.78 -2.04
CA ALA A 500 -18.42 3.17 -3.00
C ALA A 500 -17.17 2.26 -2.89
N GLN A 501 -16.73 1.93 -1.68
CA GLN A 501 -15.65 0.98 -1.45
C GLN A 501 -15.98 -0.41 -2.02
N ALA A 502 -17.19 -0.91 -1.80
CA ALA A 502 -17.63 -2.20 -2.34
C ALA A 502 -17.63 -2.20 -3.88
N LEU A 503 -18.09 -1.13 -4.53
CA LEU A 503 -18.03 -1.00 -5.99
C LEU A 503 -16.59 -0.99 -6.50
N MET A 504 -15.69 -0.27 -5.83
CA MET A 504 -14.26 -0.21 -6.16
C MET A 504 -13.52 -1.54 -5.94
N MET A 505 -14.15 -2.52 -5.29
CA MET A 505 -13.62 -3.87 -5.09
C MET A 505 -14.13 -4.89 -6.10
N THR A 506 -15.12 -4.52 -6.93
CA THR A 506 -15.71 -5.43 -7.91
C THR A 506 -14.73 -5.78 -9.02
N ASN A 507 -14.96 -6.91 -9.67
CA ASN A 507 -14.18 -7.28 -10.85
C ASN A 507 -14.31 -6.25 -11.97
N GLU A 508 -15.48 -5.61 -12.12
CA GLU A 508 -15.70 -4.57 -13.14
C GLU A 508 -14.82 -3.34 -12.92
N PHE A 509 -14.53 -2.97 -11.67
CA PHE A 509 -13.58 -1.88 -11.39
C PHE A 509 -12.11 -2.32 -11.56
N MET A 510 -11.83 -3.58 -11.21
CA MET A 510 -10.48 -4.08 -10.98
C MET A 510 -9.88 -4.83 -12.18
N PHE A 511 -10.67 -5.09 -13.21
CA PHE A 511 -10.28 -5.82 -14.41
C PHE A 511 -10.64 -5.01 -15.65
N VAL A 512 -9.84 -5.19 -16.70
CA VAL A 512 -10.14 -4.75 -18.07
C VAL A 512 -10.73 -5.95 -18.80
N ASP A 513 -11.82 -5.74 -19.53
CA ASP A 513 -12.52 -6.76 -20.30
C ASP A 513 -12.58 -6.47 -21.81
#